data_AF-A0A2V8QLP7-F1
#
_entry.id   AF-A0A2V8QLP7-F1
#
_cell.length_a   1.000
_cell.length_b   1.000
_cell.length_c   1.000
_cell.angle_alpha   90.00
_cell.angle_beta   90.00
_cell.angle_gamma   90.00
#
_symmetry.space_group_name_H-M   'P 1'
#
loop_
_entity.id
_entity.type
_entity.pdbx_description
1 polymer ?
#
loop_
_entity_poly.entity_id
_entity_poly.type
_entity_poly.pdbx_seq_one_letter_code
_entity_poly.pdbx_strand_id
1 'polypeptide(L)'
;IIRSMKGSGKAACILPHGVLFRGNAEAVIREKLVRSGYLKGIIGLPANLFYGTGIPACILVLDKENAAARKGIFMIDASKGFIKDGNKNRLREQDIHRIVDTFARLAGVPRYSRLVPLDEIADPKNAYNLNLPRYIDSTELEDVQDIEGHLRGGIPARDLDALAPYWQVIPGVRAALFQPLRPGYFQLSTLHSQLKQTIFGHAEFTAFNERATRLFAEWREANTPRLKGFDKGGHPKALIETIAEDLLAAFKRAPLLDAYDVYQHLLDYWAETMQDDCYLIAADGWKTGAQPREIRQIKDKNNKLVWPEPHDYLKGKRRFKSDLIPAPILVARYFTAERDAIESIEGELDTIEQRLEETREEQSGEEGLLTEVIEGEGEKQKITAKAVKARLREIGDDPNFDDERKALEDYAALLDEQTKTKARLKAAQEDLDARIDAKYPALTEDEIKTLVVDDKWLAALHAAVQGELDRVSQTLTGRIRQLAERYATPLPQLTEEVGAFAARVDEHLKKMESGKLRVESAGLRMESGK
;
A
#
# COMPACT_ATOMS: atom_id res chain seq x y z
N ILE A 1 15.44 37.40 -16.80
CA ILE A 1 16.28 36.48 -15.98
C ILE A 1 17.76 36.66 -16.29
N ILE A 2 18.29 36.18 -17.42
CA ILE A 2 19.75 36.18 -17.72
C ILE A 2 20.39 37.56 -17.61
N ARG A 3 19.73 38.62 -18.12
CA ARG A 3 20.22 40.00 -18.04
C ARG A 3 20.45 40.46 -16.59
N SER A 4 19.62 40.00 -15.65
CA SER A 4 19.67 40.38 -14.24
C SER A 4 20.66 39.55 -13.42
N MET A 5 21.23 38.47 -13.99
CA MET A 5 22.18 37.61 -13.29
C MET A 5 23.59 38.19 -13.31
N LYS A 6 24.27 38.20 -12.15
CA LYS A 6 25.71 38.49 -12.01
C LYS A 6 26.57 37.44 -12.75
N GLY A 7 27.86 37.72 -12.97
CA GLY A 7 28.78 36.82 -13.68
C GLY A 7 28.93 35.41 -13.07
N SER A 8 28.84 35.27 -11.74
CA SER A 8 28.82 33.99 -11.03
C SER A 8 27.40 33.53 -10.63
N GLY A 9 26.38 34.25 -11.12
CA GLY A 9 24.99 34.03 -10.73
C GLY A 9 24.43 32.72 -11.26
N LYS A 10 23.57 32.12 -10.45
CA LYS A 10 22.76 30.94 -10.78
C LYS A 10 21.28 31.29 -10.71
N ALA A 11 20.46 30.64 -11.53
CA ALA A 11 19.01 30.78 -11.49
C ALA A 11 18.36 29.45 -11.88
N ALA A 12 17.20 29.16 -11.32
CA ALA A 12 16.31 28.11 -11.77
C ALA A 12 14.98 28.75 -12.18
N CYS A 13 14.44 28.40 -13.34
CA CYS A 13 13.11 28.87 -13.76
C CYS A 13 12.25 27.74 -14.28
N ILE A 14 10.99 27.74 -13.84
CA ILE A 14 9.97 26.79 -14.28
C ILE A 14 9.31 27.36 -15.54
N LEU A 15 9.27 26.57 -16.61
CA LEU A 15 8.67 26.93 -17.89
C LEU A 15 7.92 25.73 -18.50
N PRO A 16 6.88 25.95 -19.33
CA PRO A 16 6.30 24.87 -20.13
C PRO A 16 7.31 24.27 -21.10
N HIS A 17 7.15 23.00 -21.47
CA HIS A 17 8.07 22.33 -22.40
C HIS A 17 8.22 23.01 -23.78
N GLY A 18 7.26 23.85 -24.18
CA GLY A 18 7.30 24.53 -25.48
C GLY A 18 8.60 25.29 -25.76
N VAL A 19 9.22 25.89 -24.74
CA VAL A 19 10.48 26.64 -24.88
C VAL A 19 11.65 25.76 -25.36
N LEU A 20 11.55 24.44 -25.16
CA LEU A 20 12.58 23.48 -25.52
C LEU A 20 12.60 23.17 -27.02
N PHE A 21 11.47 23.32 -27.73
CA PHE A 21 11.36 22.80 -29.10
C PHE A 21 10.61 23.70 -30.09
N ARG A 22 9.88 24.72 -29.64
CA ARG A 22 9.17 25.62 -30.56
C ARG A 22 10.14 26.32 -31.53
N GLY A 23 9.67 26.53 -32.76
CA GLY A 23 10.44 27.08 -33.87
C GLY A 23 10.55 28.61 -33.86
N ASN A 24 10.86 29.19 -35.02
CA ASN A 24 10.88 30.64 -35.27
C ASN A 24 11.77 31.41 -34.28
N ALA A 25 11.28 32.52 -33.73
CA ALA A 25 12.04 33.37 -32.82
C ALA A 25 12.54 32.62 -31.57
N GLU A 26 11.77 31.66 -31.04
CA GLU A 26 12.17 30.87 -29.87
C GLU A 26 13.35 29.93 -30.18
N ALA A 27 13.46 29.42 -31.42
CA ALA A 27 14.60 28.61 -31.84
C ALA A 27 15.91 29.43 -31.85
N VAL A 28 15.87 30.67 -32.34
CA VAL A 28 17.03 31.57 -32.35
C VAL A 28 17.47 31.92 -30.92
N ILE A 29 16.52 32.16 -30.02
CA ILE A 29 16.81 32.43 -28.60
C ILE A 29 17.47 31.20 -27.95
N ARG A 30 16.91 30.01 -28.20
CA ARG A 30 17.40 28.75 -27.66
C ARG A 30 18.81 28.42 -28.15
N GLU A 31 19.08 28.57 -29.44
CA GLU A 31 20.43 28.38 -29.99
C GLU A 31 21.44 29.31 -29.32
N LYS A 32 21.13 30.61 -29.18
CA LYS A 32 22.01 31.56 -28.48
C LYS A 32 22.22 31.18 -27.02
N LEU A 33 21.18 30.71 -26.33
CA LEU A 33 21.26 30.25 -24.95
C LEU A 33 22.20 29.05 -24.81
N VAL A 34 22.05 28.05 -25.68
CA VAL A 34 22.91 26.86 -25.69
C VAL A 34 24.36 27.25 -25.97
N ARG A 35 24.62 28.04 -27.02
CA ARG A 35 25.98 28.48 -27.39
C ARG A 35 26.67 29.35 -26.34
N SER A 36 25.91 30.11 -25.56
CA SER A 36 26.45 30.91 -24.45
C SER A 36 27.01 30.06 -23.30
N GLY A 37 26.67 28.77 -23.28
CA GLY A 37 26.98 27.87 -22.18
C GLY A 37 26.14 28.11 -20.93
N TYR A 38 25.30 29.15 -20.83
CA TYR A 38 24.58 29.49 -19.58
C TYR A 38 23.56 28.45 -19.13
N LEU A 39 22.99 27.65 -20.04
CA LEU A 39 22.07 26.58 -19.70
C LEU A 39 22.86 25.36 -19.19
N LYS A 40 22.83 25.15 -17.88
CA LYS A 40 23.55 24.06 -17.20
C LYS A 40 22.78 22.75 -17.24
N GLY A 41 21.46 22.82 -17.12
CA GLY A 41 20.63 21.62 -17.17
C GLY A 41 19.15 21.88 -17.32
N ILE A 42 18.43 20.80 -17.61
CA ILE A 42 16.99 20.77 -17.86
C ILE A 42 16.40 19.61 -17.06
N ILE A 43 15.39 19.88 -16.26
CA ILE A 43 14.69 18.88 -15.47
C ILE A 43 13.24 18.85 -15.95
N GLY A 44 12.84 17.80 -16.65
CA GLY A 44 11.45 17.56 -17.04
C GLY A 44 10.65 17.07 -15.85
N LEU A 45 9.53 17.72 -15.55
CA LEU A 45 8.67 17.40 -14.43
C LEU A 45 7.43 16.62 -14.90
N PRO A 46 6.75 15.91 -13.98
CA PRO A 46 5.45 15.29 -14.26
C PRO A 46 4.41 16.27 -14.82
N ALA A 47 3.48 15.74 -15.61
CA ALA A 47 2.27 16.45 -15.99
C ALA A 47 1.36 16.68 -14.75
N ASN A 48 0.34 17.52 -14.88
CA ASN A 48 -0.68 17.75 -13.84
C ASN A 48 -0.17 18.18 -12.45
N LEU A 49 1.03 18.77 -12.34
CA LEU A 49 1.55 19.30 -11.06
C LEU A 49 0.93 20.64 -10.65
N PHE A 50 0.63 21.52 -11.62
CA PHE A 50 0.23 22.90 -11.34
C PHE A 50 -1.29 23.07 -11.31
N TYR A 51 -1.80 24.00 -10.49
CA TYR A 51 -3.18 24.45 -10.57
C TYR A 51 -3.44 25.19 -11.90
N GLY A 52 -4.62 25.00 -12.49
CA GLY A 52 -5.03 25.69 -13.72
C GLY A 52 -4.49 25.13 -15.04
N THR A 53 -3.57 24.18 -15.04
CA THR A 53 -3.11 23.50 -16.27
C THR A 53 -2.70 22.05 -16.01
N GLY A 54 -2.87 21.19 -17.01
CA GLY A 54 -2.38 19.80 -16.99
C GLY A 54 -1.06 19.61 -17.72
N ILE A 55 -0.55 20.65 -18.38
CA ILE A 55 0.63 20.59 -19.24
C ILE A 55 1.90 20.32 -18.40
N PRO A 56 2.80 19.42 -18.84
CA PRO A 56 4.08 19.20 -18.18
C PRO A 56 4.97 20.44 -18.25
N ALA A 57 5.72 20.67 -17.17
CA ALA A 57 6.67 21.76 -17.06
C ALA A 57 8.10 21.22 -16.97
N CYS A 58 9.07 22.11 -17.19
CA CYS A 58 10.48 21.82 -16.98
C CYS A 58 11.12 22.93 -16.14
N ILE A 59 12.18 22.59 -15.43
CA ILE A 59 13.07 23.54 -14.76
C ILE A 59 14.30 23.73 -15.65
N LEU A 60 14.57 24.96 -16.06
CA LEU A 60 15.85 25.33 -16.66
C LEU A 60 16.79 25.81 -15.56
N VAL A 61 17.92 25.14 -15.41
CA VAL A 61 18.99 25.55 -14.49
C VAL A 61 20.02 26.35 -15.26
N LEU A 62 20.12 27.63 -14.94
CA LEU A 62 21.04 28.59 -15.54
C LEU A 62 22.21 28.86 -14.61
N ASP A 63 23.43 28.82 -15.13
CA ASP A 63 24.65 29.05 -14.37
C ASP A 63 25.66 29.81 -15.25
N LYS A 64 25.93 31.07 -14.93
CA LYS A 64 26.94 31.86 -15.65
C LYS A 64 28.37 31.50 -15.21
N GLU A 65 28.53 30.90 -14.04
CA GLU A 65 29.83 30.45 -13.57
C GLU A 65 30.34 29.32 -14.49
N ASN A 66 31.60 29.44 -14.92
CA ASN A 66 32.28 28.48 -15.79
C ASN A 66 31.54 28.16 -17.10
N ALA A 67 30.68 29.05 -17.58
CA ALA A 67 29.86 28.81 -18.77
C ALA A 67 30.69 28.52 -20.03
N ALA A 68 31.83 29.21 -20.21
CA ALA A 68 32.71 29.02 -21.37
C ALA A 68 33.37 27.64 -21.43
N ALA A 69 33.50 26.94 -20.30
CA ALA A 69 34.08 25.60 -20.23
C ALA A 69 33.03 24.48 -20.34
N ARG A 70 31.74 24.82 -20.43
CA ARG A 70 30.64 23.85 -20.39
C ARG A 70 30.53 23.12 -21.72
N LYS A 71 30.62 21.79 -21.68
CA LYS A 71 30.64 20.92 -22.87
C LYS A 71 29.29 20.30 -23.23
N GLY A 72 28.27 20.52 -22.41
CA GLY A 72 26.96 19.91 -22.60
C GLY A 72 25.93 20.42 -21.59
N ILE A 73 24.71 19.91 -21.73
CA ILE A 73 23.57 20.24 -20.88
C ILE A 73 23.15 18.97 -20.15
N PHE A 74 23.07 19.03 -18.83
CA PHE A 74 22.63 17.88 -18.04
C PHE A 74 21.10 17.81 -18.03
N MET A 75 20.54 16.74 -18.59
CA MET A 75 19.10 16.55 -18.71
C MET A 75 18.62 15.46 -17.76
N ILE A 76 17.49 15.71 -17.10
CA ILE A 76 16.78 14.74 -16.25
C ILE A 76 15.33 14.66 -16.72
N ASP A 77 14.84 13.47 -17.02
CA ASP A 77 13.42 13.18 -17.23
C ASP A 77 12.82 12.59 -15.94
N ALA A 78 12.25 13.45 -15.10
CA ALA A 78 11.55 13.07 -13.88
C ALA A 78 10.03 12.96 -14.07
N SER A 79 9.55 12.88 -15.32
CA SER A 79 8.11 12.90 -15.63
C SER A 79 7.30 11.76 -15.00
N LYS A 80 7.96 10.67 -14.63
CA LYS A 80 7.37 9.48 -14.00
C LYS A 80 7.45 9.46 -12.47
N GLY A 81 8.24 10.34 -11.85
CA GLY A 81 8.40 10.39 -10.40
C GLY A 81 7.31 11.24 -9.75
N PHE A 82 6.18 10.64 -9.39
CA PHE A 82 5.09 11.32 -8.68
C PHE A 82 4.14 10.32 -8.02
N ILE A 83 3.30 10.82 -7.12
CA ILE A 83 2.08 10.15 -6.66
C ILE A 83 0.85 10.90 -7.18
N LYS A 84 -0.22 10.17 -7.50
CA LYS A 84 -1.51 10.79 -7.80
C LYS A 84 -2.13 11.34 -6.52
N ASP A 85 -2.62 12.58 -6.60
CA ASP A 85 -3.29 13.30 -5.52
C ASP A 85 -4.59 13.91 -6.09
N GLY A 86 -5.66 13.11 -6.06
CA GLY A 86 -6.91 13.39 -6.75
C GLY A 86 -6.71 13.56 -8.26
N ASN A 87 -7.08 14.74 -8.77
CA ASN A 87 -6.94 15.09 -10.19
C ASN A 87 -5.56 15.69 -10.53
N LYS A 88 -4.64 15.72 -9.55
CA LYS A 88 -3.30 16.29 -9.68
C LYS A 88 -2.25 15.24 -9.39
N ASN A 89 -1.02 15.56 -9.77
CA ASN A 89 0.16 14.81 -9.39
C ASN A 89 0.90 15.61 -8.31
N ARG A 90 1.53 14.91 -7.38
CA ARG A 90 2.37 15.49 -6.34
C ARG A 90 3.75 14.84 -6.39
N LEU A 91 4.80 15.65 -6.33
CA LEU A 91 6.15 15.13 -6.11
C LEU A 91 6.25 14.68 -4.66
N ARG A 92 6.70 13.45 -4.45
CA ARG A 92 7.06 12.95 -3.14
C ARG A 92 8.45 13.46 -2.77
N GLU A 93 8.80 13.35 -1.49
CA GLU A 93 10.12 13.77 -1.02
C GLU A 93 11.24 12.96 -1.68
N GLN A 94 11.02 11.66 -1.91
CA GLN A 94 11.92 10.82 -2.66
C GLN A 94 12.15 11.27 -4.11
N ASP A 95 11.10 11.78 -4.78
CA ASP A 95 11.19 12.22 -6.17
C ASP A 95 12.05 13.49 -6.25
N ILE A 96 11.84 14.43 -5.31
CA ILE A 96 12.62 15.66 -5.19
C ILE A 96 14.07 15.33 -4.87
N HIS A 97 14.31 14.48 -3.87
CA HIS A 97 15.65 14.10 -3.44
C HIS A 97 16.42 13.44 -4.57
N ARG A 98 15.83 12.45 -5.26
CA ARG A 98 16.44 11.78 -6.40
C ARG A 98 16.84 12.75 -7.52
N ILE A 99 15.99 13.74 -7.83
CA ILE A 99 16.31 14.80 -8.80
C ILE A 99 17.54 15.58 -8.35
N VAL A 100 17.56 16.03 -7.09
CA VAL A 100 18.65 16.83 -6.52
C VAL A 100 19.96 16.03 -6.48
N ASP A 101 19.93 14.80 -5.96
CA ASP A 101 21.09 13.90 -5.87
C ASP A 101 21.68 13.63 -7.26
N THR A 102 20.82 13.36 -8.24
CA THR A 102 21.23 13.09 -9.63
C THR A 102 21.83 14.34 -10.28
N PHE A 103 21.22 15.51 -10.08
CA PHE A 103 21.69 16.77 -10.64
C PHE A 103 23.00 17.23 -10.01
N ALA A 104 23.12 17.16 -8.69
CA ALA A 104 24.30 17.60 -7.94
C ALA A 104 25.54 16.78 -8.32
N ARG A 105 25.37 15.47 -8.55
CA ARG A 105 26.45 14.56 -8.97
C ARG A 105 26.66 14.51 -10.48
N LEU A 106 25.75 15.11 -11.27
CA LEU A 106 25.69 14.95 -12.74
C LEU A 106 25.72 13.46 -13.15
N ALA A 107 25.06 12.61 -12.37
CA ALA A 107 25.13 11.16 -12.52
C ALA A 107 24.32 10.71 -13.74
N GLY A 108 24.93 9.95 -14.66
CA GLY A 108 24.20 9.34 -15.78
C GLY A 108 23.38 8.15 -15.30
N VAL A 109 22.06 8.24 -15.39
CA VAL A 109 21.14 7.15 -14.99
C VAL A 109 20.33 6.72 -16.21
N PRO A 110 20.41 5.44 -16.64
CA PRO A 110 19.66 4.96 -17.79
C PRO A 110 18.18 5.33 -17.71
N ARG A 111 17.62 5.82 -18.83
CA ARG A 111 16.22 6.24 -18.98
C ARG A 111 15.76 7.40 -18.09
N TYR A 112 16.64 7.98 -17.28
CA TYR A 112 16.29 9.04 -16.32
C TYR A 112 17.14 10.29 -16.50
N SER A 113 18.45 10.18 -16.74
CA SER A 113 19.31 11.35 -16.88
C SER A 113 20.54 11.11 -17.76
N ARG A 114 21.00 12.19 -18.42
CA ARG A 114 22.15 12.14 -19.33
C ARG A 114 22.78 13.53 -19.46
N LEU A 115 24.12 13.59 -19.46
CA LEU A 115 24.84 14.76 -19.93
C LEU A 115 24.86 14.72 -21.46
N VAL A 116 24.14 15.64 -22.10
CA VAL A 116 24.05 15.72 -23.56
C VAL A 116 25.11 16.68 -24.09
N PRO A 117 26.07 16.21 -24.90
CA PRO A 117 27.10 17.06 -25.49
C PRO A 117 26.54 18.17 -26.41
N LEU A 118 27.22 19.32 -26.48
CA LEU A 118 26.77 20.45 -27.30
C LEU A 118 26.77 20.15 -28.81
N ASP A 119 27.67 19.29 -29.29
CA ASP A 119 27.74 18.80 -30.66
C ASP A 119 26.53 17.92 -31.02
N GLU A 120 26.09 17.04 -30.12
CA GLU A 120 24.84 16.27 -30.30
C GLU A 120 23.61 17.18 -30.36
N ILE A 121 23.57 18.25 -29.55
CA ILE A 121 22.48 19.24 -29.56
C ILE A 121 22.51 20.06 -30.86
N ALA A 122 23.69 20.41 -31.36
CA ALA A 122 23.89 21.21 -32.56
C ALA A 122 23.73 20.40 -33.87
N ASP A 123 23.77 19.06 -33.81
CA ASP A 123 23.61 18.17 -34.96
C ASP A 123 22.34 18.53 -35.75
N PRO A 124 22.36 18.54 -37.10
CA PRO A 124 21.20 18.89 -37.91
C PRO A 124 19.92 18.09 -37.60
N LYS A 125 20.03 16.85 -37.09
CA LYS A 125 18.88 16.03 -36.67
C LYS A 125 18.18 16.60 -35.44
N ASN A 126 18.92 17.28 -34.57
CA ASN A 126 18.40 17.92 -33.36
C ASN A 126 18.18 19.42 -33.55
N ALA A 127 19.04 20.13 -34.29
CA ALA A 127 18.92 21.55 -34.60
C ALA A 127 18.58 22.42 -33.36
N TYR A 128 19.31 22.21 -32.27
CA TYR A 128 19.10 22.82 -30.96
C TYR A 128 17.74 22.51 -30.30
N ASN A 129 16.97 21.53 -30.77
CA ASN A 129 15.75 21.07 -30.11
C ASN A 129 16.11 20.35 -28.80
N LEU A 130 15.66 20.87 -27.68
CA LEU A 130 15.98 20.38 -26.33
C LEU A 130 14.88 19.48 -25.74
N ASN A 131 13.98 18.95 -26.57
CA ASN A 131 12.93 18.04 -26.09
C ASN A 131 13.55 16.76 -25.53
N LEU A 132 13.27 16.45 -24.26
CA LEU A 132 13.95 15.37 -23.51
C LEU A 132 13.88 13.99 -24.20
N PRO A 133 12.74 13.55 -24.78
CA PRO A 133 12.65 12.25 -25.45
C PRO A 133 13.61 12.05 -26.64
N ARG A 134 14.23 13.11 -27.15
CA ARG A 134 15.28 13.00 -28.19
C ARG A 134 16.60 12.49 -27.64
N TYR A 135 16.83 12.65 -26.34
CA TYR A 135 18.11 12.39 -25.68
C TYR A 135 18.03 11.31 -24.61
N ILE A 136 16.84 11.12 -24.03
CA ILE A 136 16.54 10.15 -22.97
C ILE A 136 15.34 9.33 -23.43
N ASP A 137 15.55 8.04 -23.67
CA ASP A 137 14.46 7.10 -23.89
C ASP A 137 13.88 6.66 -22.54
N SER A 138 12.80 7.32 -22.13
CA SER A 138 12.06 7.02 -20.90
C SER A 138 10.88 6.09 -21.12
N THR A 139 10.72 5.51 -22.32
CA THR A 139 9.64 4.55 -22.60
C THR A 139 9.77 3.32 -21.70
N GLU A 140 8.65 2.64 -21.44
CA GLU A 140 8.71 1.33 -20.79
C GLU A 140 9.11 0.28 -21.81
N LEU A 141 9.87 -0.72 -21.37
CA LEU A 141 10.12 -1.87 -22.21
C LEU A 141 8.80 -2.62 -22.36
N GLU A 142 8.22 -2.58 -23.55
CA GLU A 142 7.10 -3.44 -23.87
C GLU A 142 7.55 -4.90 -23.85
N ASP A 143 6.66 -5.75 -23.36
CA ASP A 143 6.84 -7.19 -23.45
C ASP A 143 6.76 -7.62 -24.90
N VAL A 144 7.91 -7.92 -25.49
CA VAL A 144 7.99 -8.45 -26.85
C VAL A 144 7.38 -9.85 -26.85
N GLN A 145 6.24 -10.01 -27.50
CA GLN A 145 5.61 -11.31 -27.69
C GLN A 145 6.54 -12.25 -28.47
N ASP A 146 6.58 -13.51 -28.06
CA ASP A 146 7.43 -14.53 -28.70
C ASP A 146 6.57 -15.51 -29.48
N ILE A 147 6.66 -15.45 -30.81
CA ILE A 147 5.82 -16.25 -31.71
C ILE A 147 6.06 -17.75 -31.46
N GLU A 148 7.31 -18.15 -31.30
CA GLU A 148 7.67 -19.55 -31.12
C GLU A 148 7.26 -20.07 -29.74
N GLY A 149 7.35 -19.22 -28.70
CA GLY A 149 6.78 -19.48 -27.38
C GLY A 149 5.26 -19.69 -27.43
N HIS A 150 4.53 -18.89 -28.22
CA HIS A 150 3.09 -19.08 -28.42
C HIS A 150 2.76 -20.35 -29.21
N LEU A 151 3.57 -20.72 -30.19
CA LEU A 151 3.32 -21.90 -31.03
C LEU A 151 3.68 -23.22 -30.34
N ARG A 152 4.73 -23.23 -29.51
CA ARG A 152 5.31 -24.46 -28.94
C ARG A 152 5.43 -24.45 -27.42
N GLY A 153 4.89 -23.44 -26.75
CA GLY A 153 4.98 -23.26 -25.30
C GLY A 153 6.38 -22.87 -24.82
N GLY A 154 6.52 -22.54 -23.54
CA GLY A 154 7.81 -22.26 -22.90
C GLY A 154 8.24 -20.79 -22.94
N ILE A 155 8.91 -20.37 -21.86
CA ILE A 155 9.33 -19.00 -21.59
C ILE A 155 10.66 -18.72 -22.30
N PRO A 156 10.77 -17.67 -23.13
CA PRO A 156 12.03 -17.31 -23.80
C PRO A 156 13.13 -16.93 -22.80
N ALA A 157 14.37 -17.32 -23.08
CA ALA A 157 15.54 -16.95 -22.27
C ALA A 157 15.65 -15.44 -22.04
N ARG A 158 15.37 -14.64 -23.07
CA ARG A 158 15.37 -13.17 -23.04
C ARG A 158 14.47 -12.60 -21.93
N ASP A 159 13.30 -13.18 -21.74
CA ASP A 159 12.32 -12.67 -20.76
C ASP A 159 12.76 -13.01 -19.33
N LEU A 160 13.46 -14.14 -19.15
CA LEU A 160 14.13 -14.47 -17.89
C LEU A 160 15.33 -13.55 -17.66
N ASP A 161 16.12 -13.25 -18.69
CA ASP A 161 17.28 -12.38 -18.57
C ASP A 161 16.90 -10.92 -18.31
N ALA A 162 15.69 -10.50 -18.67
CA ALA A 162 15.13 -9.20 -18.25
C ALA A 162 15.00 -9.07 -16.72
N LEU A 163 14.97 -10.20 -15.99
CA LEU A 163 14.99 -10.26 -14.52
C LEU A 163 16.42 -10.36 -13.96
N ALA A 164 17.45 -10.05 -14.75
CA ALA A 164 18.86 -10.09 -14.35
C ALA A 164 19.17 -9.45 -12.99
N PRO A 165 18.59 -8.29 -12.58
CA PRO A 165 18.85 -7.73 -11.26
C PRO A 165 18.55 -8.72 -10.12
N TYR A 166 17.47 -9.50 -10.23
CA TYR A 166 17.14 -10.53 -9.24
C TYR A 166 18.18 -11.65 -9.27
N TRP A 167 18.53 -12.14 -10.45
CA TRP A 167 19.46 -13.28 -10.60
C TRP A 167 20.90 -12.97 -10.19
N GLN A 168 21.30 -11.70 -10.18
CA GLN A 168 22.58 -11.28 -9.62
C GLN A 168 22.64 -11.45 -8.10
N VAL A 169 21.49 -11.44 -7.42
CA VAL A 169 21.38 -11.55 -5.96
C VAL A 169 21.00 -12.96 -5.52
N ILE A 170 20.07 -13.59 -6.25
CA ILE A 170 19.49 -14.90 -5.94
C ILE A 170 19.60 -15.87 -7.15
N PRO A 171 20.82 -16.19 -7.62
CA PRO A 171 21.02 -17.02 -8.80
C PRO A 171 20.49 -18.47 -8.63
N GLY A 172 20.60 -19.05 -7.44
CA GLY A 172 20.08 -20.37 -7.11
C GLY A 172 18.55 -20.44 -7.18
N VAL A 173 17.85 -19.35 -6.84
CA VAL A 173 16.39 -19.27 -7.01
C VAL A 173 15.99 -19.43 -8.48
N ARG A 174 16.73 -18.83 -9.41
CA ARG A 174 16.49 -19.02 -10.86
C ARG A 174 16.60 -20.49 -11.24
N ALA A 175 17.65 -21.17 -10.77
CA ALA A 175 17.88 -22.59 -11.06
C ALA A 175 16.81 -23.51 -10.44
N ALA A 176 16.28 -23.15 -9.26
CA ALA A 176 15.19 -23.88 -8.63
C ALA A 176 13.85 -23.72 -9.36
N LEU A 177 13.60 -22.53 -9.93
CA LEU A 177 12.33 -22.20 -10.58
C LEU A 177 12.23 -22.66 -12.03
N PHE A 178 13.34 -22.70 -12.76
CA PHE A 178 13.33 -22.92 -14.20
C PHE A 178 14.24 -24.07 -14.64
N GLN A 179 13.75 -24.87 -15.58
CA GLN A 179 14.52 -25.91 -16.25
C GLN A 179 14.47 -25.72 -17.78
N PRO A 180 15.53 -26.10 -18.52
CA PRO A 180 15.52 -26.05 -19.98
C PRO A 180 14.39 -26.91 -20.55
N LEU A 181 13.61 -26.35 -21.47
CA LEU A 181 12.61 -27.09 -22.26
C LEU A 181 13.16 -27.43 -23.64
N ARG A 182 13.76 -26.43 -24.31
CA ARG A 182 14.40 -26.55 -25.63
C ARG A 182 15.42 -25.42 -25.79
N PRO A 183 16.28 -25.43 -26.84
CA PRO A 183 17.28 -24.37 -27.03
C PRO A 183 16.64 -22.97 -26.99
N GLY A 184 17.04 -22.15 -26.01
CA GLY A 184 16.53 -20.79 -25.82
C GLY A 184 15.20 -20.65 -25.07
N TYR A 185 14.58 -21.76 -24.61
CA TYR A 185 13.29 -21.74 -23.91
C TYR A 185 13.31 -22.59 -22.64
N PHE A 186 12.61 -22.09 -21.62
CA PHE A 186 12.54 -22.66 -20.29
C PHE A 186 11.09 -22.95 -19.91
N GLN A 187 10.92 -23.86 -18.96
CA GLN A 187 9.63 -24.08 -18.29
C GLN A 187 9.80 -24.00 -16.79
N LEU A 188 8.70 -23.78 -16.08
CA LEU A 188 8.71 -23.86 -14.62
C LEU A 188 9.00 -25.29 -14.17
N SER A 189 9.89 -25.42 -13.20
CA SER A 189 10.19 -26.68 -12.50
C SER A 189 9.15 -27.00 -11.43
N THR A 190 8.37 -26.00 -10.99
CA THR A 190 7.39 -26.10 -9.91
C THR A 190 6.00 -25.70 -10.37
N LEU A 191 4.96 -26.20 -9.69
CA LEU A 191 3.58 -25.78 -9.94
C LEU A 191 3.38 -24.29 -9.66
N HIS A 192 2.44 -23.65 -10.37
CA HIS A 192 2.11 -22.23 -10.17
C HIS A 192 1.72 -21.91 -8.71
N SER A 193 1.05 -22.86 -8.04
CA SER A 193 0.66 -22.75 -6.63
C SER A 193 1.84 -22.76 -5.66
N GLN A 194 2.97 -23.36 -6.06
CA GLN A 194 4.16 -23.53 -5.22
C GLN A 194 5.23 -22.45 -5.45
N LEU A 195 5.09 -21.60 -6.48
CA LEU A 195 6.07 -20.55 -6.82
C LEU A 195 6.47 -19.70 -5.61
N LYS A 196 5.49 -19.25 -4.83
CA LYS A 196 5.74 -18.45 -3.63
C LYS A 196 6.54 -19.26 -2.61
N GLN A 197 6.13 -20.49 -2.31
CA GLN A 197 6.85 -21.34 -1.37
C GLN A 197 8.29 -21.62 -1.81
N THR A 198 8.53 -21.84 -3.11
CA THR A 198 9.87 -22.09 -3.66
C THR A 198 10.78 -20.87 -3.50
N ILE A 199 10.28 -19.66 -3.80
CA ILE A 199 11.07 -18.43 -3.63
C ILE A 199 11.36 -18.17 -2.16
N PHE A 200 10.33 -18.18 -1.32
CA PHE A 200 10.44 -17.82 0.10
C PHE A 200 11.20 -18.87 0.93
N GLY A 201 11.13 -20.15 0.53
CA GLY A 201 11.84 -21.24 1.19
C GLY A 201 13.31 -21.37 0.76
N HIS A 202 13.77 -20.60 -0.23
CA HIS A 202 15.14 -20.73 -0.73
C HIS A 202 16.14 -19.97 0.15
N ALA A 203 17.25 -20.62 0.49
CA ALA A 203 18.26 -20.08 1.41
C ALA A 203 18.84 -18.72 0.96
N GLU A 204 19.04 -18.51 -0.34
CA GLU A 204 19.51 -17.21 -0.86
C GLU A 204 18.51 -16.08 -0.67
N PHE A 205 17.21 -16.37 -0.75
CA PHE A 205 16.17 -15.37 -0.51
C PHE A 205 16.10 -15.03 0.98
N THR A 206 16.21 -16.03 1.85
CA THR A 206 16.37 -15.81 3.30
C THR A 206 17.60 -14.95 3.60
N ALA A 207 18.75 -15.26 3.01
CA ALA A 207 19.99 -14.51 3.20
C ALA A 207 19.89 -13.05 2.68
N PHE A 208 19.12 -12.83 1.61
CA PHE A 208 18.80 -11.49 1.12
C PHE A 208 17.97 -10.69 2.14
N ASN A 209 16.89 -11.27 2.66
CA ASN A 209 16.05 -10.63 3.67
C ASN A 209 16.81 -10.35 4.98
N GLU A 210 17.64 -11.29 5.43
CA GLU A 210 18.50 -11.12 6.61
C GLU A 210 19.49 -9.96 6.42
N ARG A 211 20.04 -9.79 5.21
CA ARG A 211 20.96 -8.68 4.91
C ARG A 211 20.26 -7.33 5.00
N ALA A 212 19.07 -7.21 4.41
CA ALA A 212 18.30 -5.97 4.48
C ALA A 212 17.86 -5.66 5.92
N THR A 213 17.41 -6.67 6.66
CA THR A 213 17.06 -6.54 8.10
C THR A 213 18.27 -6.11 8.93
N ARG A 214 19.46 -6.63 8.63
CA ARG A 214 20.70 -6.22 9.29
C ARG A 214 21.07 -4.78 9.00
N LEU A 215 20.95 -4.31 7.75
CA LEU A 215 21.19 -2.91 7.40
C LEU A 215 20.26 -1.98 8.18
N PHE A 216 18.99 -2.34 8.31
CA PHE A 216 18.05 -1.58 9.13
C PHE A 216 18.43 -1.60 10.62
N ALA A 217 18.84 -2.75 11.15
CA ALA A 217 19.28 -2.87 12.54
C ALA A 217 20.52 -2.01 12.83
N GLU A 218 21.51 -2.00 11.93
CA GLU A 218 22.70 -1.13 12.01
C GLU A 218 22.32 0.35 12.00
N TRP A 219 21.43 0.75 11.08
CA TRP A 219 20.93 2.14 11.03
C TRP A 219 20.18 2.51 12.32
N ARG A 220 19.34 1.60 12.83
CA ARG A 220 18.59 1.79 14.08
C ARG A 220 19.55 2.01 15.24
N GLU A 221 20.51 1.11 15.44
CA GLU A 221 21.49 1.22 16.52
C GLU A 221 22.27 2.54 16.47
N ALA A 222 22.65 3.00 15.27
CA ALA A 222 23.34 4.27 15.07
C ALA A 222 22.46 5.49 15.40
N ASN A 223 21.15 5.42 15.15
CA ASN A 223 20.24 6.57 15.28
C ASN A 223 19.43 6.59 16.58
N THR A 224 19.28 5.46 17.29
CA THR A 224 18.56 5.40 18.57
C THR A 224 19.08 6.39 19.61
N PRO A 225 20.41 6.58 19.82
CA PRO A 225 20.91 7.58 20.76
C PRO A 225 20.48 9.01 20.40
N ARG A 226 20.42 9.33 19.10
CA ARG A 226 19.97 10.64 18.61
C ARG A 226 18.47 10.83 18.81
N LEU A 227 17.66 9.80 18.53
CA LEU A 227 16.21 9.82 18.73
C LEU A 227 15.84 9.94 20.21
N LYS A 228 16.45 9.14 21.09
CA LYS A 228 16.23 9.18 22.55
C LYS A 228 16.86 10.40 23.22
N GLY A 229 17.88 10.99 22.60
CA GLY A 229 18.55 12.21 23.04
C GLY A 229 17.87 13.50 22.55
N PHE A 230 16.90 13.42 21.64
CA PHE A 230 16.08 14.57 21.26
C PHE A 230 15.26 15.03 22.46
N ASP A 231 15.15 16.34 22.71
CA ASP A 231 14.48 16.87 23.90
C ASP A 231 13.93 18.28 23.66
N LYS A 232 13.36 18.88 24.71
CA LYS A 232 12.81 20.23 24.73
C LYS A 232 13.78 21.26 24.14
N GLY A 233 13.27 22.12 23.25
CA GLY A 233 14.05 23.08 22.48
C GLY A 233 14.78 22.49 21.27
N GLY A 234 14.64 21.18 21.03
CA GLY A 234 15.19 20.51 19.85
C GLY A 234 14.63 21.05 18.53
N HIS A 235 15.29 20.69 17.43
CA HIS A 235 14.91 21.11 16.07
C HIS A 235 14.38 19.91 15.26
N PRO A 236 13.04 19.69 15.21
CA PRO A 236 12.43 18.54 14.52
C PRO A 236 12.94 18.35 13.08
N LYS A 237 13.06 19.44 12.31
CA LYS A 237 13.53 19.38 10.91
C LYS A 237 14.97 18.89 10.74
N ALA A 238 15.86 19.32 11.63
CA ALA A 238 17.26 18.87 11.59
C ALA A 238 17.38 17.39 11.97
N LEU A 239 16.55 16.93 12.92
CA LEU A 239 16.49 15.52 13.30
C LEU A 239 16.07 14.66 12.10
N ILE A 240 14.92 14.94 11.48
CA ILE A 240 14.41 14.13 10.38
C ILE A 240 15.35 14.15 9.17
N GLU A 241 15.92 15.30 8.82
CA GLU A 241 16.89 15.42 7.72
C GLU A 241 18.08 14.47 7.95
N THR A 242 18.66 14.49 9.16
CA THR A 242 19.83 13.66 9.45
C THR A 242 19.51 12.17 9.42
N ILE A 243 18.43 11.74 10.11
CA ILE A 243 18.09 10.30 10.18
C ILE A 243 17.65 9.76 8.81
N ALA A 244 17.01 10.59 7.97
CA ALA A 244 16.57 10.21 6.63
C ALA A 244 17.75 10.08 5.66
N GLU A 245 18.73 11.00 5.70
CA GLU A 245 19.97 10.83 4.93
C GLU A 245 20.77 9.60 5.36
N ASP A 246 20.87 9.36 6.67
CA ASP A 246 21.53 8.16 7.21
C ASP A 246 20.83 6.88 6.72
N LEU A 247 19.49 6.88 6.63
CA LEU A 247 18.69 5.74 6.14
C LEU A 247 18.91 5.52 4.64
N LEU A 248 18.84 6.59 3.85
CA LEU A 248 19.10 6.56 2.41
C LEU A 248 20.51 6.03 2.11
N ALA A 249 21.51 6.47 2.87
CA ALA A 249 22.89 6.00 2.74
C ALA A 249 23.05 4.52 3.09
N ALA A 250 22.38 4.04 4.15
CA ALA A 250 22.39 2.63 4.52
C ALA A 250 21.79 1.74 3.42
N PHE A 251 20.62 2.12 2.88
CA PHE A 251 19.91 1.32 1.89
C PHE A 251 20.45 1.44 0.45
N LYS A 252 21.29 2.43 0.14
CA LYS A 252 22.06 2.44 -1.13
C LYS A 252 22.94 1.18 -1.30
N ARG A 253 23.23 0.45 -0.22
CA ARG A 253 23.98 -0.82 -0.21
C ARG A 253 23.09 -2.06 -0.30
N ALA A 254 21.77 -1.91 -0.23
CA ALA A 254 20.82 -3.01 -0.31
C ALA A 254 20.47 -3.28 -1.78
N PRO A 255 20.83 -4.44 -2.36
CA PRO A 255 20.44 -4.75 -3.72
C PRO A 255 18.92 -4.98 -3.78
N LEU A 256 18.30 -4.84 -4.97
CA LEU A 256 16.85 -5.01 -5.23
C LEU A 256 15.89 -4.04 -4.52
N LEU A 257 16.30 -3.38 -3.45
CA LEU A 257 15.55 -2.32 -2.80
C LEU A 257 15.94 -0.97 -3.37
N ASP A 258 14.95 -0.14 -3.70
CA ASP A 258 15.22 1.27 -4.02
C ASP A 258 15.37 2.04 -2.69
N ALA A 259 16.56 2.57 -2.44
CA ALA A 259 16.86 3.33 -1.23
C ALA A 259 15.96 4.58 -1.10
N TYR A 260 15.49 5.15 -2.22
CA TYR A 260 14.56 6.28 -2.22
C TYR A 260 13.14 5.88 -1.81
N ASP A 261 12.70 4.63 -2.07
CA ASP A 261 11.42 4.14 -1.57
C ASP A 261 11.46 3.97 -0.04
N VAL A 262 12.55 3.43 0.52
CA VAL A 262 12.74 3.32 1.97
C VAL A 262 12.82 4.70 2.65
N TYR A 263 13.52 5.64 2.01
CA TYR A 263 13.53 7.05 2.43
C TYR A 263 12.13 7.66 2.44
N GLN A 264 11.31 7.38 1.42
CA GLN A 264 9.94 7.89 1.36
C GLN A 264 9.08 7.36 2.51
N HIS A 265 9.19 6.09 2.86
CA HIS A 265 8.43 5.50 3.97
C HIS A 265 8.65 6.24 5.29
N LEU A 266 9.91 6.60 5.58
CA LEU A 266 10.22 7.41 6.75
C LEU A 266 9.59 8.81 6.65
N LEU A 267 9.59 9.44 5.48
CA LEU A 267 9.05 10.79 5.32
C LEU A 267 7.51 10.84 5.27
N ASP A 268 6.86 9.79 4.78
CA ASP A 268 5.42 9.63 4.92
C ASP A 268 5.06 9.46 6.40
N TYR A 269 5.76 8.58 7.12
CA TYR A 269 5.56 8.40 8.56
C TYR A 269 5.86 9.68 9.37
N TRP A 270 6.88 10.45 8.93
CA TRP A 270 7.17 11.76 9.47
C TRP A 270 5.97 12.69 9.33
N ALA A 271 5.47 12.87 8.12
CA ALA A 271 4.38 13.78 7.83
C ALA A 271 3.07 13.38 8.53
N GLU A 272 2.83 12.07 8.70
CA GLU A 272 1.59 11.54 9.28
C GLU A 272 1.59 11.45 10.80
N THR A 273 2.75 11.26 11.46
CA THR A 273 2.80 10.96 12.90
C THR A 273 4.01 11.55 13.59
N MET A 274 5.23 11.21 13.16
CA MET A 274 6.45 11.52 13.94
C MET A 274 6.72 13.03 14.02
N GLN A 275 6.28 13.82 13.04
CA GLN A 275 6.40 15.27 13.07
C GLN A 275 5.72 15.87 14.31
N ASP A 276 4.45 15.53 14.55
CA ASP A 276 3.66 16.08 15.65
C ASP A 276 4.25 15.65 17.00
N ASP A 277 4.69 14.39 17.11
CA ASP A 277 5.40 13.90 18.30
C ASP A 277 6.67 14.70 18.57
N CYS A 278 7.51 14.93 17.56
CA CYS A 278 8.74 15.70 17.70
C CYS A 278 8.48 17.16 18.06
N TYR A 279 7.43 17.79 17.51
CA TYR A 279 7.06 19.15 17.90
C TYR A 279 6.53 19.22 19.33
N LEU A 280 5.76 18.22 19.77
CA LEU A 280 5.29 18.11 21.14
C LEU A 280 6.45 17.94 22.13
N ILE A 281 7.39 17.03 21.85
CA ILE A 281 8.61 16.85 22.67
C ILE A 281 9.45 18.12 22.70
N ALA A 282 9.62 18.80 21.55
CA ALA A 282 10.39 20.04 21.49
C ALA A 282 9.75 21.17 22.31
N ALA A 283 8.42 21.24 22.37
CA ALA A 283 7.70 22.24 23.14
C ALA A 283 7.69 21.92 24.65
N ASP A 284 7.28 20.70 25.00
CA ASP A 284 6.88 20.36 26.37
C ASP A 284 7.86 19.41 27.07
N GLY A 285 8.71 18.71 26.31
CA GLY A 285 9.59 17.65 26.80
C GLY A 285 8.85 16.32 26.96
N TRP A 286 9.63 15.24 27.15
CA TRP A 286 9.11 13.87 27.17
C TRP A 286 8.02 13.61 28.22
N LYS A 287 8.27 13.98 29.48
CA LYS A 287 7.36 13.65 30.59
C LYS A 287 6.01 14.36 30.47
N THR A 288 6.03 15.64 30.10
CA THR A 288 4.81 16.44 29.97
C THR A 288 4.06 16.07 28.69
N GLY A 289 4.76 15.89 27.56
CA GLY A 289 4.15 15.48 26.30
C GLY A 289 3.54 14.08 26.33
N ALA A 290 4.01 13.20 27.21
CA ALA A 290 3.45 11.85 27.39
C ALA A 290 2.16 11.82 28.23
N GLN A 291 1.76 12.91 28.88
CA GLN A 291 0.55 12.91 29.70
C GLN A 291 -0.71 12.99 28.83
N PRO A 292 -1.72 12.13 29.07
CA PRO A 292 -2.98 12.21 28.36
C PRO A 292 -3.72 13.52 28.65
N ARG A 293 -4.39 14.04 27.62
CA ARG A 293 -5.32 15.17 27.75
C ARG A 293 -6.76 14.69 27.74
N GLU A 294 -7.60 15.40 28.50
CA GLU A 294 -9.04 15.19 28.45
C GLU A 294 -9.62 15.80 27.18
N ILE A 295 -10.33 14.99 26.39
CA ILE A 295 -11.11 15.47 25.26
C ILE A 295 -12.36 16.16 25.80
N ARG A 296 -12.70 17.31 25.24
CA ARG A 296 -13.93 18.04 25.57
C ARG A 296 -14.85 18.08 24.37
N GLN A 297 -16.16 18.06 24.63
CA GLN A 297 -17.14 18.26 23.58
C GLN A 297 -17.06 19.67 23.02
N ILE A 298 -17.14 19.78 21.70
CA ILE A 298 -17.24 21.05 20.99
C ILE A 298 -18.58 21.13 20.25
N LYS A 299 -19.04 22.34 19.96
CA LYS A 299 -20.24 22.53 19.14
C LYS A 299 -19.88 22.34 17.66
N ASP A 300 -20.64 21.51 16.96
CA ASP A 300 -20.56 21.39 15.51
C ASP A 300 -21.21 22.58 14.79
N LYS A 301 -21.22 22.55 13.46
CA LYS A 301 -21.84 23.58 12.60
C LYS A 301 -23.35 23.77 12.86
N ASN A 302 -24.00 22.81 13.51
CA ASN A 302 -25.42 22.81 13.86
C ASN A 302 -25.65 23.08 15.36
N ASN A 303 -24.65 23.60 16.09
CA ASN A 303 -24.68 23.82 17.54
C ASN A 303 -24.88 22.54 18.39
N LYS A 304 -24.68 21.34 17.83
CA LYS A 304 -24.75 20.09 18.57
C LYS A 304 -23.41 19.79 19.22
N LEU A 305 -23.43 19.35 20.48
CA LEU A 305 -22.23 18.89 21.17
C LEU A 305 -21.75 17.57 20.55
N VAL A 306 -20.52 17.58 20.04
CA VAL A 306 -19.85 16.42 19.44
C VAL A 306 -18.45 16.27 20.01
N TRP A 307 -17.96 15.04 19.99
CA TRP A 307 -16.57 14.76 20.30
C TRP A 307 -15.73 15.05 19.05
N PRO A 308 -14.70 15.91 19.13
CA PRO A 308 -13.91 16.30 17.96
C PRO A 308 -13.06 15.16 17.39
N GLU A 309 -12.75 14.15 18.23
CA GLU A 309 -11.78 13.10 17.92
C GLU A 309 -12.07 11.83 18.74
N PRO A 310 -11.57 10.65 18.33
CA PRO A 310 -11.64 9.42 19.11
C PRO A 310 -10.79 9.51 20.38
N HIS A 311 -11.21 8.75 21.40
CA HIS A 311 -10.52 8.63 22.68
C HIS A 311 -9.70 7.35 22.71
N ASP A 312 -8.67 7.35 23.56
CA ASP A 312 -7.81 6.19 23.78
C ASP A 312 -8.33 5.33 24.94
N TYR A 313 -8.85 5.95 26.00
CA TYR A 313 -9.41 5.26 27.17
C TYR A 313 -10.43 6.15 27.91
N LEU A 314 -11.25 5.54 28.78
CA LEU A 314 -12.23 6.23 29.62
C LEU A 314 -11.80 6.29 31.09
N LYS A 315 -12.21 7.37 31.76
CA LYS A 315 -12.21 7.46 33.22
C LYS A 315 -13.63 7.79 33.68
N GLY A 316 -14.41 6.73 33.94
CA GLY A 316 -15.85 6.85 34.10
C GLY A 316 -16.50 7.34 32.80
N LYS A 317 -17.06 8.55 32.80
CA LYS A 317 -17.67 9.16 31.58
C LYS A 317 -16.73 10.10 30.83
N ARG A 318 -15.53 10.38 31.37
CA ARG A 318 -14.54 11.30 30.80
C ARG A 318 -13.69 10.56 29.78
N ARG A 319 -13.33 11.24 28.70
CA ARG A 319 -12.58 10.69 27.56
C ARG A 319 -11.18 11.28 27.52
N PHE A 320 -10.18 10.42 27.44
CA PHE A 320 -8.78 10.82 27.41
C PHE A 320 -8.11 10.36 26.12
N LYS A 321 -7.12 11.12 25.69
CA LYS A 321 -6.26 10.81 24.55
C LYS A 321 -4.83 11.18 24.86
N SER A 322 -3.91 10.31 24.49
CA SER A 322 -2.48 10.56 24.55
C SER A 322 -1.98 10.86 23.15
N ASP A 323 -1.42 12.04 22.94
CA ASP A 323 -0.92 12.44 21.62
C ASP A 323 0.43 11.73 21.34
N LEU A 324 1.31 11.64 22.35
CA LEU A 324 2.65 11.07 22.18
C LEU A 324 2.69 9.54 22.25
N ILE A 325 1.98 8.92 23.21
CA ILE A 325 1.97 7.47 23.42
C ILE A 325 0.52 6.98 23.34
N PRO A 326 0.01 6.60 22.16
CA PRO A 326 -1.35 6.07 22.05
C PRO A 326 -1.56 4.82 22.93
N ALA A 327 -2.77 4.64 23.48
CA ALA A 327 -3.07 3.49 24.35
C ALA A 327 -2.69 2.12 23.76
N PRO A 328 -2.88 1.82 22.46
CA PRO A 328 -2.46 0.54 21.90
C PRO A 328 -0.98 0.22 22.11
N ILE A 329 -0.09 1.23 22.07
CA ILE A 329 1.35 1.05 22.31
C ILE A 329 1.61 0.73 23.78
N LEU A 330 0.94 1.44 24.69
CA LEU A 330 1.05 1.19 26.14
C LEU A 330 0.54 -0.21 26.51
N VAL A 331 -0.60 -0.61 25.96
CA VAL A 331 -1.24 -1.91 26.16
C VAL A 331 -0.36 -3.04 25.63
N ALA A 332 0.16 -2.90 24.40
CA ALA A 332 1.04 -3.90 23.81
C ALA A 332 2.32 -4.16 24.64
N ARG A 333 2.78 -3.17 25.42
CA ARG A 333 3.97 -3.32 26.26
C ARG A 333 3.67 -3.83 27.67
N TYR A 334 2.62 -3.33 28.32
CA TYR A 334 2.40 -3.58 29.77
C TYR A 334 1.16 -4.40 30.10
N PHE A 335 0.18 -4.49 29.19
CA PHE A 335 -1.15 -5.03 29.47
C PHE A 335 -1.56 -6.08 28.42
N THR A 336 -0.61 -6.90 27.97
CA THR A 336 -0.89 -7.95 26.99
C THR A 336 -1.86 -8.99 27.52
N ALA A 337 -1.75 -9.36 28.79
CA ALA A 337 -2.66 -10.34 29.40
C ALA A 337 -4.10 -9.83 29.45
N GLU A 338 -4.30 -8.56 29.78
CA GLU A 338 -5.62 -7.91 29.79
C GLU A 338 -6.19 -7.78 28.38
N ARG A 339 -5.36 -7.39 27.39
CA ARG A 339 -5.75 -7.37 25.97
C ARG A 339 -6.18 -8.76 25.51
N ASP A 340 -5.35 -9.77 25.73
CA ASP A 340 -5.61 -11.13 25.26
C ASP A 340 -6.87 -11.73 25.95
N ALA A 341 -7.13 -11.37 27.20
CA ALA A 341 -8.36 -11.73 27.89
C ALA A 341 -9.60 -11.04 27.28
N ILE A 342 -9.50 -9.78 26.89
CA ILE A 342 -10.57 -9.06 26.17
C ILE A 342 -10.81 -9.71 24.81
N GLU A 343 -9.77 -9.96 24.02
CA GLU A 343 -9.86 -10.63 22.72
C GLU A 343 -10.49 -12.03 22.84
N SER A 344 -10.16 -12.78 23.89
CA SER A 344 -10.79 -14.07 24.18
C SER A 344 -12.29 -13.95 24.47
N ILE A 345 -12.71 -12.94 25.25
CA ILE A 345 -14.12 -12.69 25.55
C ILE A 345 -14.87 -12.22 24.30
N GLU A 346 -14.23 -11.42 23.44
CA GLU A 346 -14.78 -11.01 22.14
C GLU A 346 -14.98 -12.22 21.23
N GLY A 347 -14.01 -13.14 21.15
CA GLY A 347 -14.17 -14.40 20.41
C GLY A 347 -15.27 -15.32 20.97
N GLU A 348 -15.41 -15.40 22.30
CA GLU A 348 -16.55 -16.07 22.95
C GLU A 348 -17.88 -15.43 22.50
N LEU A 349 -17.94 -14.09 22.49
CA LEU A 349 -19.13 -13.34 22.10
C LEU A 349 -19.50 -13.54 20.63
N ASP A 350 -18.52 -13.49 19.73
CA ASP A 350 -18.72 -13.72 18.30
C ASP A 350 -19.26 -15.13 18.04
N THR A 351 -18.76 -16.13 18.77
CA THR A 351 -19.25 -17.51 18.68
C THR A 351 -20.71 -17.62 19.14
N ILE A 352 -21.07 -16.93 20.23
CA ILE A 352 -22.45 -16.88 20.73
C ILE A 352 -23.36 -16.16 19.72
N GLU A 353 -22.90 -15.07 19.12
CA GLU A 353 -23.66 -14.30 18.13
C GLU A 353 -23.89 -15.11 16.84
N GLN A 354 -22.89 -15.87 16.38
CA GLN A 354 -23.04 -16.80 15.27
C GLN A 354 -24.08 -17.90 15.58
N ARG A 355 -24.06 -18.48 16.78
CA ARG A 355 -25.04 -19.50 17.19
C ARG A 355 -26.46 -18.95 17.29
N LEU A 356 -26.62 -17.72 17.81
CA LEU A 356 -27.90 -17.03 17.86
C LEU A 356 -28.46 -16.76 16.47
N GLU A 357 -27.60 -16.46 15.51
CA GLU A 357 -27.97 -16.23 14.11
C GLU A 357 -28.35 -17.55 13.43
N GLU A 358 -27.52 -18.59 13.53
CA GLU A 358 -27.77 -19.94 12.98
C GLU A 358 -29.10 -20.51 13.51
N THR A 359 -29.30 -20.48 14.84
CA THR A 359 -30.54 -20.98 15.46
C THR A 359 -31.76 -20.17 15.00
N ARG A 360 -31.60 -18.86 14.78
CA ARG A 360 -32.68 -18.02 14.26
C ARG A 360 -33.01 -18.40 12.82
N GLU A 361 -32.02 -18.52 11.95
CA GLU A 361 -32.24 -18.86 10.54
C GLU A 361 -32.89 -20.24 10.41
N GLU A 362 -32.42 -21.25 11.13
CA GLU A 362 -32.98 -22.62 11.10
C GLU A 362 -34.44 -22.66 11.57
N GLN A 363 -34.81 -21.82 12.54
CA GLN A 363 -36.11 -21.86 13.23
C GLN A 363 -37.06 -20.71 12.85
N SER A 364 -36.79 -20.00 11.75
CA SER A 364 -37.56 -18.84 11.27
C SER A 364 -38.51 -19.10 10.09
N GLY A 365 -38.59 -20.34 9.60
CA GLY A 365 -39.50 -20.73 8.50
C GLY A 365 -40.99 -20.75 8.90
N GLU A 366 -41.87 -21.01 7.93
CA GLU A 366 -43.34 -21.06 8.17
C GLU A 366 -43.75 -22.15 9.19
N GLU A 367 -42.92 -23.18 9.40
CA GLU A 367 -43.06 -24.21 10.45
C GLU A 367 -42.00 -24.09 11.56
N GLY A 368 -41.29 -22.96 11.63
CA GLY A 368 -40.19 -22.73 12.57
C GLY A 368 -40.65 -22.49 14.01
N LEU A 369 -39.92 -23.05 14.97
CA LEU A 369 -40.26 -22.99 16.40
C LEU A 369 -40.00 -21.61 17.03
N LEU A 370 -39.42 -20.66 16.31
CA LEU A 370 -39.13 -19.30 16.82
C LEU A 370 -39.93 -18.21 16.10
N THR A 371 -40.82 -18.56 15.17
CA THR A 371 -41.54 -17.59 14.32
C THR A 371 -42.38 -16.58 15.12
N GLU A 372 -43.00 -17.03 16.22
CA GLU A 372 -43.84 -16.19 17.09
C GLU A 372 -43.06 -15.17 17.92
N VAL A 373 -41.72 -15.30 18.01
CA VAL A 373 -40.85 -14.39 18.80
C VAL A 373 -39.95 -13.51 17.94
N ILE A 374 -40.05 -13.61 16.61
CA ILE A 374 -39.34 -12.75 15.67
C ILE A 374 -40.04 -11.39 15.60
N GLU A 375 -39.31 -10.34 15.97
CA GLU A 375 -39.76 -8.96 15.88
C GLU A 375 -39.14 -8.30 14.63
N GLY A 376 -39.96 -7.63 13.80
CA GLY A 376 -39.50 -6.87 12.62
C GLY A 376 -39.73 -7.56 11.28
N GLU A 377 -39.41 -6.87 10.18
CA GLU A 377 -39.60 -7.36 8.80
C GLU A 377 -38.28 -7.27 8.02
N GLY A 378 -38.04 -8.25 7.14
CA GLY A 378 -36.84 -8.33 6.29
C GLY A 378 -35.54 -8.39 7.09
N GLU A 379 -34.52 -7.64 6.67
CA GLU A 379 -33.19 -7.60 7.33
C GLU A 379 -33.19 -7.03 8.77
N LYS A 380 -34.34 -6.57 9.29
CA LYS A 380 -34.47 -6.02 10.65
C LYS A 380 -35.07 -7.01 11.65
N GLN A 381 -35.26 -8.26 11.24
CA GLN A 381 -35.71 -9.32 12.14
C GLN A 381 -34.72 -9.50 13.30
N LYS A 382 -35.27 -9.60 14.51
CA LYS A 382 -34.51 -9.87 15.73
C LYS A 382 -35.37 -10.64 16.73
N ILE A 383 -34.72 -11.43 17.56
CA ILE A 383 -35.37 -12.08 18.70
C ILE A 383 -34.83 -11.43 19.97
N THR A 384 -35.71 -10.92 20.81
CA THR A 384 -35.32 -10.27 22.06
C THR A 384 -35.64 -11.16 23.26
N ALA A 385 -34.85 -11.04 24.33
CA ALA A 385 -35.11 -11.78 25.57
C ALA A 385 -36.51 -11.50 26.16
N LYS A 386 -37.12 -10.35 25.83
CA LYS A 386 -38.47 -9.99 26.23
C LYS A 386 -39.52 -10.79 25.44
N ALA A 387 -39.37 -10.90 24.12
CA ALA A 387 -40.27 -11.67 23.26
C ALA A 387 -40.26 -13.16 23.65
N VAL A 388 -39.07 -13.74 23.82
CA VAL A 388 -38.90 -15.14 24.25
C VAL A 388 -39.57 -15.39 25.61
N LYS A 389 -39.35 -14.51 26.60
CA LYS A 389 -39.98 -14.64 27.93
C LYS A 389 -41.50 -14.45 27.91
N ALA A 390 -42.04 -13.65 27.00
CA ALA A 390 -43.48 -13.50 26.85
C ALA A 390 -44.08 -14.79 26.29
N ARG A 391 -43.49 -15.34 25.22
CA ARG A 391 -43.96 -16.57 24.59
C ARG A 391 -43.88 -17.78 25.51
N LEU A 392 -42.77 -17.95 26.24
CA LEU A 392 -42.62 -19.00 27.25
C LEU A 392 -43.69 -18.95 28.36
N ARG A 393 -44.20 -17.76 28.70
CA ARG A 393 -45.31 -17.60 29.65
C ARG A 393 -46.67 -17.90 29.05
N GLU A 394 -46.87 -17.58 27.77
CA GLU A 394 -48.10 -17.87 27.04
C GLU A 394 -48.31 -19.37 26.84
N ILE A 395 -47.25 -20.10 26.47
CA ILE A 395 -47.32 -21.54 26.17
C ILE A 395 -47.19 -22.45 27.41
N GLY A 396 -46.96 -21.91 28.62
CA GLY A 396 -46.52 -22.62 29.85
C GLY A 396 -47.06 -24.06 30.01
N ASP A 397 -46.27 -25.06 30.39
CA ASP A 397 -46.52 -26.51 30.49
C ASP A 397 -47.51 -27.25 29.53
N ASP A 398 -47.97 -26.65 28.44
CA ASP A 398 -48.83 -27.34 27.46
C ASP A 398 -48.01 -28.35 26.63
N PRO A 399 -48.34 -29.66 26.66
CA PRO A 399 -47.61 -30.71 25.95
C PRO A 399 -47.57 -30.54 24.43
N ASN A 400 -48.49 -29.76 23.84
CA ASN A 400 -48.52 -29.53 22.40
C ASN A 400 -47.41 -28.58 21.93
N PHE A 401 -46.74 -27.89 22.86
CA PHE A 401 -45.68 -26.91 22.58
C PHE A 401 -44.33 -27.30 23.20
N ASP A 402 -44.10 -28.58 23.52
CA ASP A 402 -42.86 -29.03 24.17
C ASP A 402 -41.61 -28.74 23.32
N ASP A 403 -41.68 -28.94 22.00
CA ASP A 403 -40.58 -28.66 21.08
C ASP A 403 -40.33 -27.15 20.94
N GLU A 404 -41.41 -26.34 20.85
CA GLU A 404 -41.32 -24.86 20.79
C GLU A 404 -40.72 -24.31 22.09
N ARG A 405 -41.19 -24.79 23.24
CA ARG A 405 -40.67 -24.44 24.56
C ARG A 405 -39.17 -24.72 24.62
N LYS A 406 -38.74 -25.90 24.21
CA LYS A 406 -37.33 -26.29 24.25
C LYS A 406 -36.47 -25.37 23.37
N ALA A 407 -36.90 -25.08 22.14
CA ALA A 407 -36.20 -24.15 21.25
C ALA A 407 -36.12 -22.73 21.85
N LEU A 408 -37.20 -22.26 22.48
CA LEU A 408 -37.24 -20.97 23.17
C LEU A 408 -36.36 -20.93 24.42
N GLU A 409 -36.27 -22.02 25.18
CA GLU A 409 -35.38 -22.16 26.35
C GLU A 409 -33.90 -22.19 25.93
N ASP A 410 -33.56 -22.93 24.88
CA ASP A 410 -32.20 -22.99 24.32
C ASP A 410 -31.78 -21.60 23.79
N TYR A 411 -32.68 -20.91 23.06
CA TYR A 411 -32.42 -19.55 22.58
C TYR A 411 -32.32 -18.53 23.74
N ALA A 412 -33.17 -18.65 24.76
CA ALA A 412 -33.09 -17.81 25.96
C ALA A 412 -31.76 -18.00 26.70
N ALA A 413 -31.27 -19.24 26.79
CA ALA A 413 -29.98 -19.54 27.41
C ALA A 413 -28.83 -18.85 26.65
N LEU A 414 -28.84 -18.88 25.31
CA LEU A 414 -27.86 -18.18 24.48
C LEU A 414 -27.93 -16.65 24.65
N LEU A 415 -29.14 -16.06 24.74
CA LEU A 415 -29.30 -14.62 25.00
C LEU A 415 -28.80 -14.21 26.41
N ASP A 416 -29.05 -15.05 27.41
CA ASP A 416 -28.56 -14.84 28.76
C ASP A 416 -27.03 -14.99 28.83
N GLU A 417 -26.45 -15.94 28.09
CA GLU A 417 -24.99 -16.10 27.93
C GLU A 417 -24.39 -14.87 27.24
N GLN A 418 -24.96 -14.43 26.12
CA GLN A 418 -24.56 -13.21 25.41
C GLN A 418 -24.55 -11.99 26.35
N THR A 419 -25.59 -11.84 27.17
CA THR A 419 -25.70 -10.73 28.13
C THR A 419 -24.62 -10.80 29.21
N LYS A 420 -24.36 -11.99 29.76
CA LYS A 420 -23.29 -12.22 30.76
C LYS A 420 -21.91 -11.96 30.15
N THR A 421 -21.65 -12.43 28.93
CA THR A 421 -20.38 -12.22 28.21
C THR A 421 -20.19 -10.74 27.88
N LYS A 422 -21.22 -10.02 27.43
CA LYS A 422 -21.18 -8.56 27.25
C LYS A 422 -20.87 -7.81 28.55
N ALA A 423 -21.41 -8.25 29.68
CA ALA A 423 -21.10 -7.68 30.98
C ALA A 423 -19.64 -7.94 31.41
N ARG A 424 -19.13 -9.16 31.19
CA ARG A 424 -17.71 -9.53 31.41
C ARG A 424 -16.78 -8.69 30.53
N LEU A 425 -17.10 -8.55 29.25
CA LEU A 425 -16.34 -7.74 28.30
C LEU A 425 -16.24 -6.29 28.77
N LYS A 426 -17.38 -5.69 29.10
CA LYS A 426 -17.43 -4.32 29.59
C LYS A 426 -16.61 -4.14 30.88
N ALA A 427 -16.71 -5.08 31.82
CA ALA A 427 -15.93 -5.02 33.06
C ALA A 427 -14.42 -5.14 32.81
N ALA A 428 -14.00 -6.01 31.89
CA ALA A 428 -12.60 -6.16 31.51
C ALA A 428 -12.06 -4.89 30.80
N GLN A 429 -12.86 -4.27 29.93
CA GLN A 429 -12.52 -3.00 29.28
C GLN A 429 -12.40 -1.86 30.31
N GLU A 430 -13.33 -1.76 31.27
CA GLU A 430 -13.26 -0.75 32.34
C GLU A 430 -12.04 -0.96 33.27
N ASP A 431 -11.65 -2.21 33.55
CA ASP A 431 -10.43 -2.52 34.30
C ASP A 431 -9.16 -2.11 33.53
N LEU A 432 -9.09 -2.44 32.22
CA LEU A 432 -7.98 -2.04 31.37
C LEU A 432 -7.83 -0.51 31.30
N ASP A 433 -8.93 0.20 31.10
CA ASP A 433 -8.97 1.67 31.09
C ASP A 433 -8.45 2.28 32.41
N ALA A 434 -8.82 1.69 33.56
CA ALA A 434 -8.34 2.11 34.86
C ALA A 434 -6.83 1.87 35.03
N ARG A 435 -6.31 0.73 34.54
CA ARG A 435 -4.87 0.42 34.54
C ARG A 435 -4.07 1.37 33.65
N ILE A 436 -4.61 1.69 32.46
CA ILE A 436 -4.03 2.65 31.52
C ILE A 436 -3.90 4.03 32.20
N ASP A 437 -4.99 4.55 32.78
CA ASP A 437 -5.01 5.84 33.49
C ASP A 437 -3.98 5.89 34.63
N ALA A 438 -3.85 4.78 35.38
CA ALA A 438 -2.88 4.68 36.47
C ALA A 438 -1.43 4.60 35.99
N LYS A 439 -1.18 4.03 34.81
CA LYS A 439 0.18 3.82 34.28
C LYS A 439 0.77 5.10 33.69
N TYR A 440 0.01 5.93 32.96
CA TYR A 440 0.55 7.13 32.31
C TYR A 440 1.32 8.09 33.26
N PRO A 441 0.81 8.46 34.45
CA PRO A 441 1.53 9.32 35.37
C PRO A 441 2.74 8.64 36.02
N ALA A 442 2.76 7.30 36.05
CA ALA A 442 3.82 6.50 36.64
C ALA A 442 4.98 6.21 35.68
N LEU A 443 4.84 6.55 34.40
CA LEU A 443 5.89 6.33 33.41
C LEU A 443 7.13 7.20 33.71
N THR A 444 8.28 6.54 33.79
CA THR A 444 9.58 7.19 33.80
C THR A 444 9.92 7.74 32.41
N GLU A 445 10.87 8.68 32.35
CA GLU A 445 11.30 9.24 31.07
C GLU A 445 11.93 8.19 30.15
N ASP A 446 12.68 7.23 30.71
CA ASP A 446 13.29 6.15 29.93
C ASP A 446 12.24 5.17 29.39
N GLU A 447 11.19 4.87 30.16
CA GLU A 447 10.04 4.11 29.67
C GLU A 447 9.32 4.86 28.54
N ILE A 448 9.10 6.17 28.68
CA ILE A 448 8.49 7.03 27.64
C ILE A 448 9.32 6.99 26.36
N LYS A 449 10.63 7.24 26.45
CA LYS A 449 11.55 7.20 25.31
C LYS A 449 11.53 5.84 24.63
N THR A 450 11.43 4.76 25.40
CA THR A 450 11.36 3.40 24.86
C THR A 450 10.04 3.15 24.13
N LEU A 451 8.90 3.53 24.71
CA LEU A 451 7.58 3.42 24.07
C LEU A 451 7.50 4.22 22.76
N VAL A 452 8.00 5.45 22.77
CA VAL A 452 7.91 6.33 21.59
C VAL A 452 8.93 5.94 20.53
N VAL A 453 10.19 5.77 20.90
CA VAL A 453 11.27 5.54 19.92
C VAL A 453 11.24 4.10 19.43
N ASP A 454 11.21 3.12 20.34
CA ASP A 454 11.39 1.72 19.97
C ASP A 454 10.06 1.09 19.52
N ASP A 455 8.99 1.26 20.32
CA ASP A 455 7.72 0.56 20.08
C ASP A 455 6.77 1.28 19.11
N LYS A 456 6.94 2.61 18.93
CA LYS A 456 6.11 3.42 18.01
C LYS A 456 6.88 3.74 16.73
N TRP A 457 7.93 4.57 16.80
CA TRP A 457 8.61 5.07 15.60
C TRP A 457 9.41 3.99 14.86
N LEU A 458 10.31 3.30 15.56
CA LEU A 458 11.19 2.29 14.95
C LEU A 458 10.42 1.02 14.58
N ALA A 459 9.38 0.65 15.34
CA ALA A 459 8.50 -0.46 14.99
C ALA A 459 7.72 -0.19 13.70
N ALA A 460 7.14 1.02 13.54
CA ALA A 460 6.44 1.41 12.32
C ALA A 460 7.37 1.40 11.10
N LEU A 461 8.57 1.99 11.24
CA LEU A 461 9.54 2.00 10.16
C LEU A 461 10.08 0.60 9.82
N HIS A 462 10.29 -0.26 10.83
CA HIS A 462 10.65 -1.65 10.61
C HIS A 462 9.59 -2.37 9.78
N ALA A 463 8.30 -2.21 10.12
CA ALA A 463 7.20 -2.80 9.37
C ALA A 463 7.16 -2.30 7.92
N ALA A 464 7.40 -1.00 7.68
CA ALA A 464 7.46 -0.44 6.33
C ALA A 464 8.62 -1.03 5.50
N VAL A 465 9.81 -1.18 6.11
CA VAL A 465 10.96 -1.82 5.46
C VAL A 465 10.69 -3.29 5.12
N GLN A 466 10.04 -4.03 6.03
CA GLN A 466 9.61 -5.40 5.73
C GLN A 466 8.58 -5.45 4.60
N GLY A 467 7.66 -4.47 4.54
CA GLY A 467 6.72 -4.33 3.44
C GLY A 467 7.40 -4.15 2.07
N GLU A 468 8.50 -3.40 1.99
CA GLU A 468 9.28 -3.28 0.75
C GLU A 468 9.99 -4.59 0.36
N LEU A 469 10.48 -5.36 1.33
CA LEU A 469 11.04 -6.70 1.07
C LEU A 469 9.96 -7.64 0.50
N ASP A 470 8.77 -7.63 1.11
CA ASP A 470 7.64 -8.40 0.61
C ASP A 470 7.24 -7.97 -0.80
N ARG A 471 7.25 -6.66 -1.08
CA ARG A 471 6.94 -6.09 -2.40
C ARG A 471 7.93 -6.55 -3.47
N VAL A 472 9.23 -6.58 -3.18
CA VAL A 472 10.25 -7.13 -4.10
C VAL A 472 9.90 -8.58 -4.48
N SER A 473 9.54 -9.40 -3.49
CA SER A 473 9.17 -10.79 -3.75
C SER A 473 7.86 -10.94 -4.51
N GLN A 474 6.84 -10.16 -4.16
CA GLN A 474 5.54 -10.19 -4.83
C GLN A 474 5.68 -9.77 -6.29
N THR A 475 6.50 -8.76 -6.55
CA THR A 475 6.81 -8.30 -7.92
C THR A 475 7.47 -9.41 -8.73
N LEU A 476 8.48 -10.08 -8.17
CA LEU A 476 9.13 -11.21 -8.83
C LEU A 476 8.14 -12.36 -9.09
N THR A 477 7.37 -12.77 -8.09
CA THR A 477 6.41 -13.88 -8.20
C THR A 477 5.33 -13.56 -9.24
N GLY A 478 4.76 -12.35 -9.18
CA GLY A 478 3.74 -11.91 -10.12
C GLY A 478 4.27 -11.89 -11.56
N ARG A 479 5.51 -11.41 -11.74
CA ARG A 479 6.14 -11.36 -13.06
C ARG A 479 6.44 -12.76 -13.62
N ILE A 480 6.93 -13.68 -12.79
CA ILE A 480 7.17 -15.06 -13.21
C ILE A 480 5.86 -15.76 -13.57
N ARG A 481 4.80 -15.57 -12.76
CA ARG A 481 3.47 -16.10 -13.06
C ARG A 481 2.95 -15.59 -14.39
N GLN A 482 3.06 -14.29 -14.64
CA GLN A 482 2.63 -13.68 -15.91
C GLN A 482 3.36 -14.30 -17.10
N LEU A 483 4.68 -14.50 -17.01
CA LEU A 483 5.46 -15.14 -18.08
C LEU A 483 5.07 -16.62 -18.27
N ALA A 484 4.87 -17.35 -17.17
CA ALA A 484 4.49 -18.76 -17.23
C ALA A 484 3.11 -18.95 -17.85
N GLU A 485 2.11 -18.19 -17.40
CA GLU A 485 0.74 -18.23 -17.93
C GLU A 485 0.69 -17.83 -19.41
N ARG A 486 1.49 -16.82 -19.80
CA ARG A 486 1.56 -16.34 -21.18
C ARG A 486 1.93 -17.44 -22.18
N TYR A 487 2.84 -18.34 -21.81
CA TYR A 487 3.36 -19.39 -22.69
C TYR A 487 2.98 -20.81 -22.23
N ALA A 488 1.98 -20.93 -21.34
CA ALA A 488 1.55 -22.20 -20.77
C ALA A 488 0.80 -23.07 -21.79
N THR A 489 -0.16 -22.46 -22.52
CA THR A 489 -0.99 -23.17 -23.49
C THR A 489 -0.62 -22.75 -24.91
N PRO A 490 0.02 -23.62 -25.70
CA PRO A 490 0.37 -23.34 -27.08
C PRO A 490 -0.88 -23.10 -27.96
N LEU A 491 -0.76 -22.23 -28.95
CA LEU A 491 -1.83 -21.87 -29.89
C LEU A 491 -2.51 -23.09 -30.56
N PRO A 492 -1.78 -24.17 -30.96
CA PRO A 492 -2.43 -25.37 -31.48
C PRO A 492 -3.40 -26.02 -30.49
N GLN A 493 -3.05 -26.09 -29.20
CA GLN A 493 -3.92 -26.66 -28.17
C GLN A 493 -5.14 -25.78 -27.92
N LEU A 494 -4.96 -24.46 -27.86
CA LEU A 494 -6.08 -23.51 -27.76
C LEU A 494 -7.04 -23.65 -28.95
N THR A 495 -6.51 -23.89 -30.15
CA THR A 495 -7.32 -24.08 -31.36
C THR A 495 -8.15 -25.37 -31.28
N GLU A 496 -7.56 -26.45 -30.76
CA GLU A 496 -8.27 -27.71 -30.51
C GLU A 496 -9.35 -27.56 -29.42
N GLU A 497 -9.05 -26.89 -28.32
CA GLU A 497 -10.01 -26.61 -27.24
C GLU A 497 -11.19 -25.77 -27.71
N VAL A 498 -10.93 -24.70 -28.48
CA VAL A 498 -11.98 -23.87 -29.09
C VAL A 498 -12.84 -24.72 -30.03
N GLY A 499 -12.24 -25.60 -30.83
CA GLY A 499 -12.98 -26.55 -31.67
C GLY A 499 -13.87 -27.48 -30.84
N ALA A 500 -13.35 -28.03 -29.74
CA ALA A 500 -14.10 -28.91 -28.84
C ALA A 500 -15.24 -28.18 -28.12
N PHE A 501 -15.03 -26.95 -27.65
CA PHE A 501 -16.08 -26.14 -27.05
C PHE A 501 -17.14 -25.72 -28.06
N ALA A 502 -16.74 -25.33 -29.27
CA ALA A 502 -17.68 -25.04 -30.36
C ALA A 502 -18.58 -26.24 -30.65
N ALA A 503 -18.00 -27.45 -30.74
CA ALA A 503 -18.78 -28.68 -30.91
C ALA A 503 -19.77 -28.94 -29.77
N ARG A 504 -19.38 -28.68 -28.51
CA ARG A 504 -20.28 -28.82 -27.34
C ARG A 504 -21.41 -27.80 -27.35
N VAL A 505 -21.14 -26.55 -27.76
CA VAL A 505 -22.16 -25.51 -27.90
C VAL A 505 -23.14 -25.89 -29.01
N ASP A 506 -22.66 -26.35 -30.16
CA ASP A 506 -23.50 -26.82 -31.26
C ASP A 506 -24.39 -28.01 -30.85
N GLU A 507 -23.85 -28.96 -30.08
CA GLU A 507 -24.64 -30.07 -29.54
C GLU A 507 -25.72 -29.58 -28.57
N HIS A 508 -25.41 -28.60 -27.74
CA HIS A 508 -26.36 -28.01 -26.79
C HIS A 508 -27.47 -27.22 -27.50
N LEU A 509 -27.14 -26.46 -28.56
CA LEU A 509 -28.11 -25.77 -29.40
C LEU A 509 -29.05 -26.76 -30.11
N LYS A 510 -28.51 -27.85 -30.69
CA LYS A 510 -29.33 -28.92 -31.28
C LYS A 510 -30.27 -29.57 -30.25
N LYS A 511 -29.79 -29.81 -29.03
CA LYS A 511 -30.63 -30.32 -27.94
C LYS A 511 -31.75 -29.33 -27.57
N MET A 512 -31.48 -28.03 -27.52
CA MET A 512 -32.51 -27.01 -27.30
C MET A 512 -33.55 -26.94 -28.43
N GLU A 513 -33.13 -26.99 -29.69
CA GLU A 513 -34.05 -27.03 -30.84
C GLU A 513 -34.92 -28.28 -30.81
N SER A 514 -34.33 -29.45 -30.54
CA SER A 514 -35.08 -30.71 -30.38
C SER A 514 -36.02 -30.71 -29.17
N GLY A 515 -35.65 -29.98 -28.10
CA GLY A 515 -36.49 -29.75 -26.92
C GLY A 515 -37.70 -28.86 -27.22
N LYS A 516 -37.52 -27.77 -27.96
CA LYS A 516 -38.62 -26.91 -28.44
C LYS A 516 -39.60 -27.69 -29.31
N LEU A 517 -39.09 -28.49 -30.25
CA LEU A 517 -39.91 -29.38 -31.09
C LEU A 517 -40.70 -30.42 -30.27
N ARG A 518 -40.14 -30.91 -29.15
CA ARG A 518 -40.82 -31.82 -28.21
C ARG A 518 -41.92 -31.15 -27.39
N VAL A 519 -41.73 -29.89 -27.00
CA VAL A 519 -42.75 -29.11 -26.25
C VAL A 519 -43.91 -28.74 -27.18
N GLU A 520 -43.65 -28.35 -28.43
CA GLU A 520 -44.70 -28.10 -29.43
C GLU A 520 -45.50 -29.36 -29.76
N SER A 521 -44.82 -30.52 -29.92
CA SER A 521 -45.50 -31.80 -30.19
C SER A 521 -46.24 -32.39 -28.97
N ALA A 522 -45.84 -32.07 -27.75
CA ALA A 522 -46.60 -32.39 -26.53
C ALA A 522 -47.84 -31.49 -26.36
N GLY A 523 -47.74 -30.20 -26.69
CA GLY A 523 -48.88 -29.28 -26.74
C GLY A 523 -49.96 -29.72 -27.74
N LEU A 524 -49.54 -30.13 -28.94
CA LEU A 524 -50.44 -30.65 -29.98
C LEU A 524 -51.14 -31.98 -29.59
N ARG A 525 -50.52 -32.85 -28.78
CA ARG A 525 -51.17 -34.09 -28.29
C ARG A 525 -52.19 -33.83 -27.17
N MET A 526 -52.00 -32.79 -26.36
CA MET A 526 -52.93 -32.41 -25.30
C MET A 526 -54.20 -31.75 -25.84
N GLU A 527 -54.14 -31.09 -27.01
CA GLU A 527 -55.32 -30.52 -27.67
C GLU A 527 -56.14 -31.55 -28.47
N SER A 528 -55.55 -32.68 -28.86
CA SER A 528 -56.27 -33.75 -29.59
C SER A 528 -57.01 -34.77 -28.71
N GLY A 529 -57.02 -34.57 -27.39
CA GLY A 529 -57.53 -35.53 -26.39
C GLY A 529 -58.71 -35.04 -25.54
N LYS A 530 -59.42 -33.99 -25.95
CA LYS A 530 -60.65 -33.50 -25.29
C LYS A 530 -61.83 -33.48 -26.23
#